data_AF-A0AA85A8E0-F1
#
_entry.id   AF-A0AA85A8E0-F1
#
_cell.length_a   1.000
_cell.length_b   1.000
_cell.length_c   1.000
_cell.angle_alpha   90.00
_cell.angle_beta   90.00
_cell.angle_gamma   90.00
#
_symmetry.space_group_name_H-M   'P 1'
#
loop_
_entity.id
_entity.type
_entity.pdbx_description
1 polymer ?
#
loop_
_entity_poly.entity_id
_entity_poly.type
_entity_poly.pdbx_seq_one_letter_code
_entity_poly.pdbx_strand_id
1 'polypeptide(L)'
;MISHTCKLYMAVVILCTLSIMKIESATFLVPIRFYETGEMYVNVDGVDISLDHNGVVKMVKGHCTTTISLEPPSEEEIATRNGWRNCTYQCGPLQPSQSLEAVREN
;
A
#
# COMPACT_ATOMS: atom_id res chain seq x y z
N MET A 1 -7.98 40.27 -25.72
CA MET A 1 -8.60 38.92 -25.85
C MET A 1 -7.60 37.77 -25.61
N ILE A 2 -6.33 37.87 -26.03
CA ILE A 2 -5.29 36.82 -25.86
C ILE A 2 -4.99 36.42 -24.40
N SER A 3 -5.06 37.36 -23.45
CA SER A 3 -4.75 37.10 -22.02
C SER A 3 -5.74 36.14 -21.35
N HIS A 4 -7.04 36.22 -21.68
CA HIS A 4 -8.05 35.32 -21.11
C HIS A 4 -7.93 33.90 -21.68
N THR A 5 -7.65 33.77 -22.98
CA THR A 5 -7.47 32.47 -23.64
C THR A 5 -6.24 31.72 -23.10
N CYS A 6 -5.15 32.44 -22.81
CA CYS A 6 -3.93 31.86 -22.24
C CYS A 6 -4.15 31.34 -20.80
N LYS A 7 -4.88 32.10 -19.96
CA LYS A 7 -5.25 31.67 -18.62
C LYS A 7 -6.14 30.41 -18.64
N LEU A 8 -7.08 30.35 -19.58
CA LEU A 8 -7.98 29.21 -19.75
C LEU A 8 -7.22 27.96 -20.19
N TYR A 9 -6.27 28.11 -21.12
CA TYR A 9 -5.40 27.02 -21.55
C TYR A 9 -4.55 26.46 -20.40
N MET A 10 -3.88 27.32 -19.63
CA MET A 10 -3.10 26.88 -18.48
C MET A 10 -3.96 26.20 -17.41
N ALA A 11 -5.17 26.70 -17.16
CA ALA A 11 -6.10 26.08 -16.23
C ALA A 11 -6.54 24.67 -16.69
N VAL A 12 -6.83 24.50 -17.99
CA VAL A 12 -7.18 23.19 -18.56
C VAL A 12 -6.01 22.21 -18.47
N VAL A 13 -4.79 22.65 -18.81
CA VAL A 13 -3.58 21.81 -18.72
C VAL A 13 -3.33 21.37 -17.27
N ILE A 14 -3.46 22.27 -16.30
CA ILE A 14 -3.31 21.93 -14.87
C ILE A 14 -4.40 20.95 -14.42
N LEU A 15 -5.65 21.13 -14.86
CA LEU A 15 -6.74 20.20 -14.52
C LEU A 15 -6.48 18.81 -15.10
N CYS A 16 -5.98 18.75 -16.35
CA CYS A 16 -5.63 17.51 -17.03
C CYS A 16 -4.43 16.79 -16.37
N THR A 17 -3.42 17.51 -15.89
CA THR A 17 -2.27 16.87 -15.21
C THR A 17 -2.62 16.39 -13.81
N LEU A 18 -3.45 17.12 -13.07
CA LEU A 18 -3.94 16.70 -11.75
C LEU A 18 -4.80 15.43 -11.82
N SER A 19 -5.58 15.25 -12.89
CA SER A 19 -6.43 14.06 -13.06
C SER A 19 -5.66 12.77 -13.39
N ILE A 20 -4.38 12.88 -13.76
CA ILE A 20 -3.51 11.72 -14.02
C ILE A 20 -2.88 11.18 -12.72
N MET A 21 -2.82 11.99 -11.65
CA MET A 21 -2.30 11.55 -10.35
C MET A 21 -3.40 10.89 -9.50
N LYS A 22 -3.83 9.69 -9.89
CA LYS A 22 -4.66 8.86 -9.00
C LYS A 22 -3.77 8.14 -8.01
N ILE A 23 -4.00 8.41 -6.73
CA ILE A 23 -3.50 7.59 -5.63
C ILE A 23 -4.60 6.58 -5.31
N GLU A 24 -4.29 5.30 -5.43
CA GLU A 24 -5.20 4.24 -5.01
C GLU A 24 -4.83 3.82 -3.60
N SER A 25 -5.77 3.88 -2.66
CA SER A 25 -5.55 3.42 -1.30
C SER A 25 -6.68 2.51 -0.86
N ALA A 26 -6.35 1.41 -0.19
CA ALA A 26 -7.31 0.50 0.40
C ALA A 26 -6.84 0.07 1.79
N THR A 27 -7.79 -0.19 2.69
CA THR A 27 -7.53 -0.83 3.97
C THR A 27 -8.21 -2.18 3.96
N PHE A 28 -7.51 -3.21 4.43
CA PHE A 28 -8.03 -4.57 4.50
C PHE A 28 -7.53 -5.26 5.78
N LEU A 29 -8.27 -6.29 6.18
CA LEU A 29 -7.96 -7.08 7.36
C LEU A 29 -7.28 -8.38 6.94
N VAL A 30 -6.19 -8.71 7.61
CA VAL A 30 -5.47 -9.98 7.44
C VAL A 30 -5.58 -10.78 8.73
N PRO A 31 -5.96 -12.07 8.68
CA PRO A 31 -6.09 -12.87 9.88
C PRO A 31 -4.71 -13.20 10.45
N ILE A 32 -4.60 -13.17 11.78
CA ILE A 32 -3.44 -13.69 12.51
C ILE A 32 -3.49 -15.21 12.43
N ARG A 33 -2.36 -15.79 12.05
CA ARG A 33 -2.13 -17.23 11.98
C ARG A 33 -1.15 -17.66 13.06
N PHE A 34 -1.20 -18.94 13.36
CA PHE A 34 -0.44 -19.53 14.44
C PHE A 34 0.34 -20.72 13.90
N TYR A 35 1.64 -20.70 14.05
CA TYR A 35 2.48 -21.87 13.81
C TYR A 35 2.22 -22.94 14.88
N GLU A 36 2.66 -24.17 14.59
CA GLU A 36 2.63 -25.28 15.56
C GLU A 36 3.50 -24.99 16.79
N THR A 37 4.54 -24.18 16.63
CA THR A 37 5.42 -23.69 17.72
C THR A 37 4.74 -22.71 18.66
N GLY A 38 3.56 -22.20 18.30
CA GLY A 38 2.85 -21.15 19.04
C GLY A 38 3.22 -19.73 18.60
N GLU A 39 4.19 -19.57 17.69
CA GLU A 39 4.52 -18.27 17.10
C GLU A 39 3.39 -17.75 16.22
N MET A 40 3.18 -16.43 16.29
CA MET A 40 2.06 -15.77 15.63
C MET A 40 2.57 -14.92 14.47
N TYR A 41 1.87 -15.03 13.35
CA TYR A 41 2.28 -14.36 12.13
C TYR A 41 1.07 -13.92 11.30
N VAL A 42 1.34 -13.10 10.31
CA VAL A 42 0.38 -12.69 9.28
C VAL A 42 0.99 -12.99 7.91
N ASN A 43 0.18 -13.53 7.01
CA ASN A 43 0.59 -13.77 5.63
C ASN A 43 0.07 -12.61 4.77
N VAL A 44 0.98 -11.84 4.18
CA VAL A 44 0.64 -10.75 3.27
C VAL A 44 1.40 -10.94 1.97
N ASP A 45 0.68 -10.99 0.84
CA ASP A 45 1.26 -11.23 -0.49
C ASP A 45 2.20 -12.44 -0.56
N GLY A 46 1.92 -13.49 0.22
CA GLY A 46 2.71 -14.73 0.27
C GLY A 46 3.93 -14.67 1.19
N VAL A 47 4.12 -13.58 1.93
CA VAL A 47 5.20 -13.43 2.93
C VAL A 47 4.63 -13.57 4.33
N ASP A 48 5.20 -14.49 5.12
CA ASP A 48 4.88 -14.65 6.54
C ASP A 48 5.70 -13.67 7.38
N ILE A 49 5.00 -12.86 8.18
CA ILE A 49 5.60 -11.81 9.00
C ILE A 49 5.26 -12.08 10.46
N SER A 50 6.28 -12.24 11.30
CA SER A 50 6.11 -12.47 12.74
C SER A 50 5.56 -11.24 13.45
N LEU A 51 4.70 -11.47 14.45
CA LEU A 51 4.13 -10.44 15.32
C LEU A 51 4.79 -10.48 16.72
N ASP A 52 6.10 -10.23 16.77
CA ASP A 52 6.93 -10.43 17.97
C ASP A 52 7.38 -9.12 18.65
N HIS A 53 7.24 -7.97 17.99
CA HIS A 53 7.65 -6.69 18.53
C HIS A 53 6.77 -5.55 18.03
N ASN A 54 6.69 -4.48 18.83
CA ASN A 54 5.94 -3.31 18.41
C ASN A 54 6.69 -2.59 17.28
N GLY A 55 6.09 -2.56 16.10
CA GLY A 55 6.74 -2.08 14.89
C GLY A 55 5.78 -1.95 13.73
N VAL A 56 6.29 -1.45 12.61
CA VAL A 56 5.53 -1.32 11.37
C VAL A 56 6.39 -1.82 10.23
N VAL A 57 5.85 -2.73 9.43
CA VAL A 57 6.49 -3.18 8.20
C VAL A 57 5.87 -2.44 7.02
N LYS A 58 6.73 -2.00 6.10
CA LYS A 58 6.36 -1.41 4.82
C LYS A 58 6.95 -2.26 3.70
N MET A 59 6.11 -2.92 2.93
CA MET A 59 6.49 -3.69 1.75
C MET A 59 6.25 -2.85 0.51
N VAL A 60 7.28 -2.65 -0.30
CA VAL A 60 7.20 -1.85 -1.53
C VAL A 60 7.27 -2.77 -2.74
N LYS A 61 6.26 -2.69 -3.61
CA LYS A 61 6.19 -3.42 -4.88
C LYS A 61 5.84 -2.44 -6.00
N GLY A 62 6.84 -2.08 -6.81
CA GLY A 62 6.70 -1.02 -7.81
C GLY A 62 6.36 0.32 -7.14
N HIS A 63 5.24 0.92 -7.54
CA HIS A 63 4.73 2.17 -6.94
C HIS A 63 3.74 1.96 -5.80
N CYS A 64 3.58 0.72 -5.35
CA CYS A 64 2.64 0.35 -4.31
C CYS A 64 3.37 0.03 -3.02
N THR A 65 2.83 0.51 -1.90
CA THR A 65 3.32 0.26 -0.55
C THR A 65 2.21 -0.38 0.27
N THR A 66 2.49 -1.54 0.82
CA THR A 66 1.64 -2.19 1.83
C THR A 66 2.25 -1.93 3.20
N THR A 67 1.47 -1.39 4.13
CA THR A 67 1.89 -1.12 5.50
C THR A 67 1.09 -1.99 6.47
N ILE A 68 1.77 -2.60 7.43
CA ILE A 68 1.16 -3.46 8.45
C ILE A 68 1.80 -3.22 9.82
N SER A 69 0.97 -3.22 10.87
CA SER A 69 1.45 -3.20 12.26
C SER A 69 1.94 -4.58 12.69
N LEU A 70 3.11 -4.61 13.31
CA LEU A 70 3.68 -5.81 13.94
C LEU A 70 3.32 -5.94 15.42
N GLU A 71 2.48 -5.05 15.94
CA GLU A 71 2.07 -5.06 17.34
C GLU A 71 1.76 -6.48 17.83
N PRO A 72 2.41 -6.93 18.92
CA PRO A 72 2.21 -8.25 19.46
C PRO A 72 0.72 -8.53 19.71
N PRO A 73 0.25 -9.77 19.50
CA PRO A 73 -1.14 -10.14 19.76
C PRO A 73 -1.54 -9.92 21.22
N SER A 74 -2.77 -9.46 21.42
CA SER A 74 -3.31 -9.29 22.76
C SER A 74 -3.51 -10.66 23.44
N GLU A 75 -3.61 -10.68 24.77
CA GLU A 75 -3.88 -11.92 25.51
C GLU A 75 -5.18 -12.61 25.05
N GLU A 76 -6.18 -11.83 24.64
CA GLU A 76 -7.45 -12.34 24.10
C GLU A 76 -7.25 -12.97 22.71
N GLU A 77 -6.48 -12.32 21.83
CA GLU A 77 -6.16 -12.85 20.50
C GLU A 77 -5.39 -14.18 20.61
N ILE A 78 -4.49 -14.26 21.60
CA ILE A 78 -3.72 -15.47 21.92
C ILE A 78 -4.65 -16.56 22.46
N ALA A 79 -5.48 -16.25 23.45
CA ALA A 79 -6.36 -17.21 24.12
C ALA A 79 -7.42 -17.80 23.16
N THR A 80 -7.94 -16.98 22.27
CA THR A 80 -8.97 -17.38 21.30
C THR A 80 -8.39 -17.95 20.00
N ARG A 81 -7.08 -17.82 19.80
CA ARG A 81 -6.38 -18.11 18.55
C ARG A 81 -7.06 -17.44 17.34
N ASN A 82 -7.55 -16.23 17.56
CA ASN A 82 -8.32 -15.49 16.58
C ASN A 82 -8.01 -14.00 16.72
N GLY A 83 -7.73 -13.35 15.60
CA GLY A 83 -7.35 -11.95 15.58
C GLY A 83 -7.11 -11.48 14.17
N TRP A 84 -7.09 -10.17 13.99
CA TRP A 84 -6.92 -9.54 12.68
C TRP A 84 -5.95 -8.37 12.77
N ARG A 85 -5.22 -8.14 11.68
CA ARG A 85 -4.34 -6.98 11.52
C ARG A 85 -4.83 -6.11 10.38
N ASN A 86 -4.92 -4.81 10.67
CA ASN A 86 -5.19 -3.80 9.67
C ASN A 86 -3.96 -3.62 8.79
N CYS A 87 -4.16 -3.78 7.50
CA CYS A 87 -3.17 -3.51 6.47
C CYS A 87 -3.66 -2.34 5.61
N THR A 88 -2.76 -1.45 5.26
CA THR A 88 -3.05 -0.39 4.28
C THR A 88 -2.23 -0.63 3.02
N TYR A 89 -2.90 -0.58 1.89
CA TYR A 89 -2.30 -0.61 0.57
C TYR A 89 -2.40 0.78 -0.02
N GLN A 90 -1.30 1.31 -0.56
CA GLN A 90 -1.25 2.61 -1.21
C GLN A 90 -0.40 2.53 -2.48
N CYS A 91 -0.99 2.80 -3.64
CA CYS A 91 -0.26 2.99 -4.88
C CYS A 91 -0.20 4.47 -5.25
N GLY A 92 1.02 4.93 -5.55
CA GLY A 92 1.24 6.21 -6.20
C GLY A 92 1.07 6.12 -7.72
N PRO A 93 0.99 7.27 -8.41
CA PRO A 93 0.99 7.30 -9.87
C PRO A 93 2.28 6.69 -10.42
N LEU A 94 2.17 5.92 -11.51
CA LEU A 94 3.31 5.43 -12.29
C LEU A 94 4.18 6.63 -12.70
N GLN A 95 5.43 6.66 -12.23
CA GLN A 95 6.37 7.68 -12.72
C GLN A 95 6.68 7.39 -14.20
N PRO A 96 6.67 8.40 -15.08
CA PRO A 96 6.94 8.23 -16.51
C PRO A 96 8.30 7.60 -16.84
N SER A 97 9.23 7.55 -15.89
CA SER A 97 10.53 6.89 -16.06
C SER A 97 10.42 5.37 -16.08
N GLN A 98 9.42 4.77 -15.42
CA GLN A 98 9.24 3.31 -15.39
C GLN A 98 8.46 2.76 -16.59
N SER A 99 7.74 3.61 -17.33
CA SER A 99 7.07 3.18 -18.57
C SER A 99 8.03 2.96 -19.73
N LEU A 100 9.21 3.58 -19.72
CA LEU A 100 10.26 3.35 -20.73
C LEU A 100 10.99 2.01 -20.54
N GLU A 101 11.10 1.52 -19.29
CA GLU A 101 11.67 0.20 -19.01
C GLU A 101 10.73 -0.93 -19.44
N ALA A 102 9.42 -0.78 -19.20
CA ALA A 102 8.41 -1.76 -19.63
C ALA A 102 8.24 -1.88 -21.17
N VAL A 103 8.59 -0.83 -21.93
CA VAL A 103 8.58 -0.87 -23.42
C VAL A 103 9.83 -1.53 -23.98
N ARG A 104 10.93 -1.59 -23.21
CA ARG A 104 12.20 -2.17 -23.67
C ARG A 104 12.25 -3.70 -23.55
N GLU A 105 11.36 -4.29 -22.75
CA GLU A 105 11.28 -5.74 -22.52
C GLU A 105 10.24 -6.47 -23.40
N ASN A 106 9.70 -5.84 -24.45
CA ASN A 106 8.88 -6.50 -25.47
C ASN A 106 9.56 -6.50 -26.85
#